data_AF-A0A9P0I495-F1
#
_entry.id   AF-A0A9P0I495-F1
#
_cell.length_a   1.000
_cell.length_b   1.000
_cell.length_c   1.000
_cell.angle_alpha   90.00
_cell.angle_beta   90.00
_cell.angle_gamma   90.00
#
_symmetry.space_group_name_H-M   'P 1'
#
loop_
_entity.id
_entity.type
_entity.pdbx_description
1 polymer ?
#
loop_
_entity_poly.entity_id
_entity_poly.type
_entity_poly.pdbx_seq_one_letter_code
_entity_poly.pdbx_strand_id
1 'polypeptide(L)'
;MKSLMDEFQKKAKSHQKVESIADMKNFVETYPLFKKMSGTVTKHVTVVGELSASVTRHNLLEVSELEQEIACQSDHSKHLQRLKNLLSNEAVRHHDAAKLVALYALRYEKHASNALPSLIEALKTRGVPEHLVKAVVNLLEYGGAHARQSDLFGLQDAVKITKRLFKGLSGVENIYTQHTPLLKDTLEDLIKGKLRENLYPTLGGDDGAYGRRPQDIFVFIVGGATYEEAQCVHQINQTYPGVRIVLGGTTIHNSTSFFEEVKAAMQGVHRTHTRHIRNV
;
A
#
# COMPACT_ATOMS: atom_id res chain seq x y z
N MET A 1 20.43 -6.77 0.69
CA MET A 1 20.81 -8.14 0.29
C MET A 1 22.28 -8.29 -0.03
N LYS A 2 22.84 -7.58 -1.02
CA LYS A 2 24.27 -7.69 -1.38
C LYS A 2 25.22 -7.51 -0.18
N SER A 3 25.07 -6.43 0.59
CA SER A 3 25.86 -6.19 1.81
C SER A 3 25.75 -7.31 2.86
N LEU A 4 24.57 -7.91 3.04
CA LEU A 4 24.37 -9.04 3.96
C LEU A 4 25.10 -10.31 3.47
N MET A 5 25.07 -10.57 2.16
CA MET A 5 25.80 -11.68 1.54
C MET A 5 27.31 -11.45 1.60
N ASP A 6 27.79 -10.23 1.37
CA ASP A 6 29.20 -9.86 1.44
C ASP A 6 29.74 -10.03 2.88
N GLU A 7 28.97 -9.60 3.89
CA GLU A 7 29.32 -9.79 5.30
C GLU A 7 29.37 -11.27 5.68
N PHE A 8 28.40 -12.06 5.21
CA PHE A 8 28.38 -13.51 5.41
C PHE A 8 29.58 -14.19 4.77
N GLN A 9 29.91 -13.87 3.51
CA GLN A 9 31.08 -14.44 2.83
C GLN A 9 32.40 -14.11 3.52
N LYS A 10 32.56 -12.88 4.03
CA LYS A 10 33.75 -12.49 4.81
C LYS A 10 33.91 -13.33 6.07
N LYS A 11 32.84 -13.47 6.86
CA LYS A 11 32.85 -14.30 8.09
C LYS A 11 32.99 -15.79 7.79
N ALA A 12 32.37 -16.29 6.71
CA ALA A 12 32.52 -17.70 6.33
C ALA A 12 33.98 -18.05 5.99
N LYS A 13 34.70 -17.15 5.29
CA LYS A 13 36.13 -17.34 4.98
C LYS A 13 37.02 -17.30 6.22
N SER A 14 36.71 -16.50 7.24
CA SER A 14 37.48 -16.50 8.50
C SER A 14 37.30 -17.79 9.30
N HIS A 15 36.16 -18.48 9.16
CA HIS A 15 35.90 -19.76 9.82
C HIS A 15 36.52 -20.98 9.11
N GLN A 16 37.13 -20.82 7.91
CA GLN A 16 37.76 -21.93 7.17
C GLN A 16 39.22 -22.21 7.60
N LYS A 17 39.88 -21.30 8.32
CA LYS A 17 41.26 -21.46 8.79
C LYS A 17 41.29 -21.68 10.30
N VAL A 18 41.29 -22.95 10.71
CA VAL A 18 41.50 -23.36 12.11
C VAL A 18 42.87 -24.04 12.18
N GLU A 19 43.91 -23.29 12.54
CA GLU A 19 45.31 -23.75 12.52
C GLU A 19 45.91 -23.88 13.94
N SER A 20 45.25 -23.34 14.98
CA SER A 20 45.66 -23.42 16.37
C SER A 20 44.53 -23.78 17.35
N ILE A 21 44.88 -24.16 18.59
CA ILE A 21 43.93 -24.43 19.68
C ILE A 21 43.14 -23.16 20.07
N ALA A 22 43.78 -21.99 19.99
CA ALA A 22 43.11 -20.71 20.22
C ALA A 22 42.04 -20.43 19.15
N ASP A 23 42.31 -20.77 17.89
CA ASP A 23 41.34 -20.66 16.80
C ASP A 23 40.17 -21.63 17.00
N MET A 24 40.43 -22.82 17.53
CA MET A 24 39.39 -23.80 17.84
C MET A 24 38.45 -23.30 18.95
N LYS A 25 38.99 -22.68 20.00
CA LYS A 25 38.20 -22.05 21.06
C LYS A 25 37.35 -20.90 20.51
N ASN A 26 37.96 -19.99 19.76
CA ASN A 26 37.25 -18.87 19.13
C ASN A 26 36.17 -19.34 18.16
N PHE A 27 36.42 -20.41 17.40
CA PHE A 27 35.44 -21.02 16.51
C PHE A 27 34.23 -21.53 17.28
N VAL A 28 34.43 -22.30 18.35
CA VAL A 28 33.33 -22.85 19.16
C VAL A 28 32.49 -21.73 19.78
N GLU A 29 33.12 -20.66 20.28
CA GLU A 29 32.44 -19.50 20.88
C GLU A 29 31.62 -18.70 19.85
N THR A 30 32.11 -18.56 18.62
CA THR A 30 31.47 -17.75 17.57
C THR A 30 30.54 -18.54 16.64
N TYR A 31 30.63 -19.88 16.64
CA TYR A 31 29.81 -20.75 15.80
C TYR A 31 28.29 -20.56 15.95
N PRO A 32 27.71 -20.37 17.16
CA PRO A 32 26.28 -20.10 17.30
C PRO A 32 25.84 -18.81 16.59
N LEU A 33 26.65 -17.75 16.66
CA LEU A 33 26.40 -16.49 15.97
C LEU A 33 26.51 -16.66 14.45
N PHE A 34 27.53 -17.39 13.98
CA PHE A 34 27.70 -17.73 12.56
C PHE A 34 26.49 -18.53 12.03
N LYS A 35 26.02 -19.53 12.80
CA LYS A 35 24.84 -20.32 12.44
C LYS A 35 23.56 -19.47 12.38
N LYS A 36 23.35 -18.56 13.33
CA LYS A 36 22.22 -17.60 13.31
C LYS A 36 22.28 -16.71 12.07
N MET A 37 23.45 -16.15 11.77
CA MET A 37 23.67 -15.29 10.61
C MET A 37 23.46 -16.05 9.30
N SER A 38 23.99 -17.27 9.18
CA SER A 38 23.75 -18.16 8.04
C SER A 38 22.25 -18.40 7.84
N GLY A 39 21.52 -18.74 8.91
CA GLY A 39 20.07 -18.92 8.87
C GLY A 39 19.31 -17.67 8.41
N THR A 40 19.70 -16.49 8.89
CA THR A 40 19.11 -15.20 8.45
C THR A 40 19.36 -14.96 6.96
N VAL A 41 20.59 -15.18 6.47
CA VAL A 41 20.94 -15.02 5.06
C VAL A 41 20.12 -15.97 4.19
N THR A 42 20.07 -17.26 4.53
CA THR A 42 19.26 -18.25 3.80
C THR A 42 17.80 -17.83 3.75
N LYS A 43 17.20 -17.45 4.89
CA LYS A 43 15.81 -16.98 4.94
C LYS A 43 15.56 -15.82 3.97
N HIS A 44 16.37 -14.76 4.03
CA HIS A 44 16.16 -13.59 3.18
C HIS A 44 16.44 -13.88 1.69
N VAL A 45 17.46 -14.68 1.36
CA VAL A 45 17.75 -15.06 -0.03
C VAL A 45 16.59 -15.87 -0.61
N THR A 46 16.06 -16.84 0.14
CA THR A 46 14.91 -17.64 -0.29
C THR A 46 13.68 -16.77 -0.49
N VAL A 47 13.34 -15.92 0.48
CA VAL A 47 12.16 -15.04 0.38
C VAL A 47 12.29 -14.05 -0.78
N VAL A 48 13.43 -13.36 -0.93
CA VAL A 48 13.64 -12.41 -2.03
C VAL A 48 13.66 -13.11 -3.38
N GLY A 49 14.22 -14.33 -3.45
CA GLY A 49 14.19 -15.17 -4.65
C GLY A 49 12.76 -15.47 -5.10
N GLU A 50 11.91 -15.95 -4.19
CA GLU A 50 10.51 -16.24 -4.50
C GLU A 50 9.68 -14.98 -4.81
N LEU A 51 9.94 -13.87 -4.11
CA LEU A 51 9.28 -12.59 -4.43
C LEU A 51 9.65 -12.13 -5.85
N SER A 52 10.93 -12.21 -6.23
CA SER A 52 11.39 -11.87 -7.59
C SER A 52 10.75 -12.79 -8.64
N ALA A 53 10.74 -14.09 -8.41
CA ALA A 53 10.09 -15.06 -9.29
C ALA A 53 8.59 -14.79 -9.44
N SER A 54 7.90 -14.46 -8.33
CA SER A 54 6.48 -14.12 -8.33
C SER A 54 6.18 -12.82 -9.09
N VAL A 55 7.03 -11.79 -8.94
CA VAL A 55 6.89 -10.51 -9.66
C VAL A 55 6.95 -10.73 -11.17
N THR A 56 7.92 -11.53 -11.63
CA THR A 56 8.04 -11.87 -13.05
C THR A 56 6.89 -12.76 -13.52
N ARG A 57 6.58 -13.83 -12.79
CA ARG A 57 5.56 -14.83 -13.17
C ARG A 57 4.18 -14.20 -13.36
N HIS A 58 3.84 -13.20 -12.55
CA HIS A 58 2.51 -12.57 -12.55
C HIS A 58 2.51 -11.17 -13.16
N ASN A 59 3.59 -10.78 -13.85
CA ASN A 59 3.73 -9.47 -14.49
C ASN A 59 3.43 -8.29 -13.54
N LEU A 60 3.88 -8.39 -12.28
CA LEU A 60 3.47 -7.46 -11.23
C LEU A 60 4.06 -6.06 -11.41
N LEU A 61 5.12 -5.90 -12.21
CA LEU A 61 5.66 -4.57 -12.53
C LEU A 61 4.67 -3.75 -13.36
N GLU A 62 4.12 -4.31 -14.44
CA GLU A 62 3.14 -3.62 -15.27
C GLU A 62 1.81 -3.39 -14.54
N VAL A 63 1.39 -4.36 -13.72
CA VAL A 63 0.21 -4.22 -12.85
C VAL A 63 0.43 -3.06 -11.87
N SER A 64 1.56 -3.06 -11.15
CA SER A 64 1.88 -2.04 -10.15
C SER A 64 2.00 -0.66 -10.80
N GLU A 65 2.64 -0.54 -11.96
CA GLU A 65 2.75 0.72 -12.68
C GLU A 65 1.36 1.31 -12.99
N LEU A 66 0.43 0.49 -13.47
CA LEU A 66 -0.94 0.95 -13.73
C LEU A 66 -1.70 1.28 -12.45
N GLU A 67 -1.53 0.52 -11.36
CA GLU A 67 -2.09 0.85 -10.04
C GLU A 67 -1.63 2.25 -9.61
N GLN A 68 -0.34 2.56 -9.76
CA GLN A 68 0.26 3.86 -9.43
C GLN A 68 -0.26 4.98 -10.33
N GLU A 69 -0.34 4.75 -11.65
CA GLU A 69 -0.90 5.71 -12.60
C GLU A 69 -2.37 6.05 -12.26
N ILE A 70 -3.22 5.05 -12.04
CA ILE A 70 -4.64 5.26 -11.69
C ILE A 70 -4.77 6.05 -10.38
N ALA A 71 -3.96 5.72 -9.37
CA ALA A 71 -4.01 6.38 -8.07
C ALA A 71 -3.46 7.82 -8.11
N CYS A 72 -2.41 8.08 -8.89
CA CYS A 72 -1.61 9.31 -8.78
C CYS A 72 -1.73 10.28 -9.96
N GLN A 73 -2.27 9.84 -11.10
CA GLN A 73 -2.32 10.60 -12.35
C GLN A 73 -3.76 10.77 -12.85
N SER A 74 -3.95 11.67 -13.82
CA SER A 74 -5.28 12.01 -14.37
C SER A 74 -5.29 11.84 -15.89
N ASP A 75 -5.22 10.61 -16.37
CA ASP A 75 -5.29 10.30 -17.80
C ASP A 75 -6.24 9.11 -18.05
N HIS A 76 -7.55 9.39 -18.02
CA HIS A 76 -8.60 8.36 -18.13
C HIS A 76 -8.45 7.48 -19.38
N SER A 77 -8.23 8.10 -20.54
CA SER A 77 -8.15 7.38 -21.82
C SER A 77 -6.96 6.42 -21.86
N LYS A 78 -5.77 6.89 -21.44
CA LYS A 78 -4.57 6.05 -21.37
C LYS A 78 -4.74 4.92 -20.35
N HIS A 79 -5.23 5.23 -19.15
CA HIS A 79 -5.41 4.24 -18.10
C HIS A 79 -6.43 3.17 -18.52
N LEU A 80 -7.53 3.56 -19.17
CA LEU A 80 -8.54 2.64 -19.67
C LEU A 80 -7.98 1.70 -20.75
N GLN A 81 -7.18 2.22 -21.69
CA GLN A 81 -6.53 1.40 -22.72
C GLN A 81 -5.55 0.40 -22.10
N ARG A 82 -4.66 0.85 -21.20
CA ARG A 82 -3.72 -0.02 -20.48
C ARG A 82 -4.44 -1.09 -19.67
N LEU A 83 -5.52 -0.72 -18.99
CA LEU A 83 -6.33 -1.64 -18.21
C LEU A 83 -6.91 -2.75 -19.09
N LYS A 84 -7.53 -2.40 -20.23
CA LYS A 84 -8.06 -3.40 -21.18
C LYS A 84 -6.98 -4.36 -21.68
N ASN A 85 -5.77 -3.86 -21.96
CA ASN A 85 -4.64 -4.70 -22.37
C ASN A 85 -4.25 -5.69 -21.26
N LEU A 86 -4.10 -5.24 -20.00
CA LEU A 86 -3.77 -6.13 -18.89
C LEU A 86 -4.88 -7.14 -18.59
N LEU A 87 -6.16 -6.77 -18.75
CA LEU A 87 -7.28 -7.70 -18.61
C LEU A 87 -7.30 -8.78 -19.71
N SER A 88 -6.62 -8.57 -20.84
CA SER A 88 -6.46 -9.59 -21.88
C SER A 88 -5.26 -10.51 -21.67
N ASN A 89 -4.30 -10.12 -20.81
CA ASN A 89 -3.05 -10.86 -20.60
C ASN A 89 -3.23 -11.97 -19.55
N GLU A 90 -3.24 -13.25 -19.94
CA GLU A 90 -3.45 -14.41 -19.06
C GLU A 90 -2.47 -14.54 -17.87
N ALA A 91 -1.27 -13.94 -17.96
CA ALA A 91 -0.30 -13.96 -16.87
C ALA A 91 -0.76 -13.16 -15.62
N VAL A 92 -1.66 -12.19 -15.81
CA VAL A 92 -2.23 -11.38 -14.73
C VAL A 92 -3.21 -12.21 -13.90
N ARG A 93 -3.01 -12.30 -12.59
CA ARG A 93 -3.91 -13.08 -11.72
C ARG A 93 -5.31 -12.46 -11.66
N HIS A 94 -6.33 -13.28 -11.47
CA HIS A 94 -7.71 -12.80 -11.33
C HIS A 94 -7.87 -11.76 -10.19
N HIS A 95 -7.18 -11.93 -9.07
CA HIS A 95 -7.17 -10.94 -7.99
C HIS A 95 -6.57 -9.59 -8.40
N ASP A 96 -5.50 -9.58 -9.20
CA ASP A 96 -4.87 -8.35 -9.67
C ASP A 96 -5.74 -7.64 -10.70
N ALA A 97 -6.38 -8.40 -11.60
CA ALA A 97 -7.36 -7.89 -12.54
C ALA A 97 -8.56 -7.22 -11.82
N ALA A 98 -9.12 -7.88 -10.81
CA ALA A 98 -10.21 -7.32 -10.01
C ALA A 98 -9.77 -6.06 -9.25
N LYS A 99 -8.57 -6.04 -8.67
CA LYS A 99 -7.98 -4.86 -8.01
C LYS A 99 -7.87 -3.66 -8.95
N LEU A 100 -7.33 -3.87 -10.15
CA LEU A 100 -7.17 -2.81 -11.13
C LEU A 100 -8.51 -2.20 -11.55
N VAL A 101 -9.53 -3.06 -11.77
CA VAL A 101 -10.89 -2.58 -12.08
C VAL A 101 -11.53 -1.88 -10.87
N ALA A 102 -11.27 -2.33 -9.65
CA ALA A 102 -11.75 -1.69 -8.43
C ALA A 102 -11.13 -0.30 -8.22
N LEU A 103 -9.82 -0.14 -8.46
CA LEU A 103 -9.15 1.16 -8.44
C LEU A 103 -9.70 2.09 -9.54
N TYR A 104 -9.87 1.58 -10.76
CA TYR A 104 -10.51 2.33 -11.84
C TYR A 104 -11.92 2.79 -11.45
N ALA A 105 -12.72 1.90 -10.85
CA ALA A 105 -14.08 2.18 -10.42
C ALA A 105 -14.10 3.34 -9.42
N LEU A 106 -13.26 3.28 -8.37
CA LEU A 106 -13.15 4.35 -7.37
C LEU A 106 -12.67 5.68 -7.99
N ARG A 107 -11.68 5.62 -8.89
CA ARG A 107 -11.06 6.82 -9.50
C ARG A 107 -11.99 7.55 -10.47
N TYR A 108 -12.71 6.79 -11.28
CA TYR A 108 -13.47 7.30 -12.43
C TYR A 108 -14.98 7.14 -12.29
N GLU A 109 -15.50 6.89 -11.08
CA GLU A 109 -16.93 6.68 -10.84
C GLU A 109 -17.82 7.82 -11.40
N LYS A 110 -17.33 9.07 -11.36
CA LYS A 110 -18.04 10.26 -11.89
C LYS A 110 -17.58 10.71 -13.28
N HIS A 111 -16.69 9.97 -13.93
CA HIS A 111 -16.16 10.36 -15.25
C HIS A 111 -17.24 10.20 -16.33
N ALA A 112 -17.36 11.17 -17.25
CA ALA A 112 -18.40 11.13 -18.30
C ALA A 112 -18.29 9.88 -19.20
N SER A 113 -17.05 9.46 -19.50
CA SER A 113 -16.75 8.25 -20.27
C SER A 113 -16.44 7.04 -19.38
N ASN A 114 -17.11 6.91 -18.23
CA ASN A 114 -16.90 5.77 -17.33
C ASN A 114 -17.22 4.45 -18.04
N ALA A 115 -16.24 3.55 -18.10
CA ALA A 115 -16.32 2.28 -18.82
C ALA A 115 -16.50 1.07 -17.89
N LEU A 116 -16.84 1.28 -16.61
CA LEU A 116 -16.94 0.22 -15.60
C LEU A 116 -17.82 -0.97 -16.02
N PRO A 117 -19.03 -0.80 -16.61
CA PRO A 117 -19.82 -1.94 -17.06
C PRO A 117 -19.06 -2.83 -18.06
N SER A 118 -18.34 -2.24 -19.02
CA SER A 118 -17.55 -2.99 -20.00
C SER A 118 -16.35 -3.71 -19.38
N LEU A 119 -15.75 -3.12 -18.34
CA LEU A 119 -14.64 -3.74 -17.61
C LEU A 119 -15.10 -4.92 -16.77
N ILE A 120 -16.30 -4.84 -16.19
CA ILE A 120 -16.93 -5.97 -15.48
C ILE A 120 -17.20 -7.13 -16.44
N GLU A 121 -17.75 -6.85 -17.63
CA GLU A 121 -17.94 -7.89 -18.64
C GLU A 121 -16.62 -8.50 -19.11
N ALA A 122 -15.55 -7.69 -19.23
CA ALA A 122 -14.21 -8.19 -19.53
C ALA A 122 -13.67 -9.13 -18.44
N LEU A 123 -13.88 -8.81 -17.14
CA LEU A 123 -13.51 -9.71 -16.04
C LEU A 123 -14.25 -11.05 -16.13
N LYS A 124 -15.56 -11.03 -16.39
CA LYS A 124 -16.36 -12.26 -16.55
C LYS A 124 -15.92 -13.07 -17.75
N THR A 125 -15.69 -12.43 -18.89
CA THR A 125 -15.25 -13.07 -20.13
C THR A 125 -13.90 -13.76 -19.94
N ARG A 126 -13.01 -13.17 -19.14
CA ARG A 126 -11.72 -13.76 -18.74
C ARG A 126 -11.88 -14.95 -17.77
N GLY A 127 -13.07 -15.21 -17.23
CA GLY A 127 -13.30 -16.26 -16.23
C GLY A 127 -12.88 -15.88 -14.81
N VAL A 128 -12.84 -14.58 -14.48
CA VAL A 128 -12.63 -14.14 -13.09
C VAL A 128 -13.78 -14.67 -12.21
N PRO A 129 -13.47 -15.32 -11.07
CA PRO A 129 -14.49 -15.84 -10.16
C PRO A 129 -15.53 -14.79 -9.77
N GLU A 130 -16.80 -15.19 -9.72
CA GLU A 130 -17.94 -14.30 -9.48
C GLU A 130 -17.78 -13.48 -8.18
N HIS A 131 -17.22 -14.08 -7.12
CA HIS A 131 -16.99 -13.38 -5.85
C HIS A 131 -16.02 -12.20 -5.98
N LEU A 132 -15.02 -12.26 -6.87
CA LEU A 132 -14.10 -11.15 -7.13
C LEU A 132 -14.74 -10.07 -8.00
N VAL A 133 -15.58 -10.46 -8.97
CA VAL A 133 -16.36 -9.49 -9.76
C VAL A 133 -17.32 -8.72 -8.85
N LYS A 134 -18.00 -9.42 -7.93
CA LYS A 134 -18.84 -8.81 -6.89
C LYS A 134 -18.05 -7.91 -5.96
N ALA A 135 -16.81 -8.28 -5.62
CA ALA A 135 -15.96 -7.49 -4.74
C ALA A 135 -15.68 -6.08 -5.30
N VAL A 136 -15.55 -5.92 -6.62
CA VAL A 136 -15.41 -4.59 -7.28
C VAL A 136 -16.61 -3.70 -6.97
N VAL A 137 -17.81 -4.25 -7.12
CA VAL A 137 -19.06 -3.50 -6.94
C VAL A 137 -19.34 -3.23 -5.47
N ASN A 138 -19.09 -4.22 -4.60
CA ASN A 138 -19.19 -4.05 -3.15
C ASN A 138 -18.22 -2.98 -2.65
N LEU A 139 -16.99 -2.94 -3.17
CA LEU A 139 -16.03 -1.89 -2.82
C LEU A 139 -16.52 -0.50 -3.23
N LEU A 140 -17.10 -0.35 -4.42
CA LEU A 140 -17.62 0.93 -4.88
C LEU A 140 -18.84 1.38 -4.06
N GLU A 141 -19.71 0.46 -3.65
CA GLU A 141 -20.82 0.76 -2.74
C GLU A 141 -20.32 1.08 -1.32
N TYR A 142 -19.29 0.39 -0.84
CA TYR A 142 -18.72 0.61 0.49
C TYR A 142 -17.95 1.95 0.60
N GLY A 143 -17.16 2.27 -0.42
CA GLY A 143 -16.15 3.34 -0.36
C GLY A 143 -16.19 4.33 -1.53
N GLY A 144 -17.27 4.41 -2.29
CA GLY A 144 -17.43 5.39 -3.37
C GLY A 144 -17.55 6.84 -2.88
N ALA A 145 -17.61 7.81 -3.80
CA ALA A 145 -17.69 9.25 -3.45
C ALA A 145 -18.93 9.63 -2.63
N HIS A 146 -19.95 8.78 -2.55
CA HIS A 146 -21.12 9.01 -1.73
C HIS A 146 -20.87 8.70 -0.24
N ALA A 147 -19.94 7.78 0.07
CA ALA A 147 -19.63 7.34 1.43
C ALA A 147 -18.42 8.08 2.04
N ARG A 148 -17.53 8.60 1.20
CA ARG A 148 -16.29 9.26 1.63
C ARG A 148 -16.53 10.72 2.01
N GLN A 149 -15.92 11.16 3.11
CA GLN A 149 -15.98 12.56 3.59
C GLN A 149 -14.97 13.49 2.90
N SER A 150 -13.94 12.94 2.27
CA SER A 150 -12.89 13.68 1.56
C SER A 150 -12.60 13.07 0.20
N ASP A 151 -11.97 13.84 -0.68
CA ASP A 151 -11.49 13.32 -1.96
C ASP A 151 -10.30 12.38 -1.76
N LEU A 152 -10.47 11.11 -2.10
CA LEU A 152 -9.45 10.05 -1.93
C LEU A 152 -8.24 10.25 -2.84
N PHE A 153 -8.44 10.78 -4.04
CA PHE A 153 -7.37 10.91 -5.02
C PHE A 153 -6.72 12.29 -5.00
N GLY A 154 -7.20 13.16 -4.11
CA GLY A 154 -6.84 14.56 -4.04
C GLY A 154 -7.40 15.33 -5.24
N LEU A 155 -8.08 16.43 -4.95
CA LEU A 155 -8.41 17.41 -5.97
C LEU A 155 -7.11 17.82 -6.66
N GLN A 156 -7.24 18.15 -7.94
CA GLN A 156 -6.25 18.76 -8.82
C GLN A 156 -5.84 20.16 -8.32
N ASP A 157 -5.51 20.30 -7.04
CA ASP A 157 -4.97 21.54 -6.53
C ASP A 157 -3.58 21.70 -7.11
N ALA A 158 -3.40 22.75 -7.91
CA ALA A 158 -2.11 23.22 -8.42
C ALA A 158 -1.02 23.32 -7.32
N VAL A 159 -1.43 23.35 -6.05
CA VAL A 159 -0.59 23.30 -4.84
C VAL A 159 0.11 21.94 -4.64
N LYS A 160 -0.52 20.81 -5.02
CA LYS A 160 0.14 19.48 -4.98
C LYS A 160 1.09 19.30 -6.16
N ILE A 161 0.81 19.93 -7.31
CA ILE A 161 1.72 19.98 -8.47
C ILE A 161 3.02 20.72 -8.09
N THR A 162 2.92 21.87 -7.41
CA THR A 162 4.10 22.59 -6.90
C THR A 162 4.86 21.82 -5.80
N LYS A 163 4.17 21.09 -4.90
CA LYS A 163 4.85 20.19 -3.95
C LYS A 163 5.54 18.99 -4.63
N ARG A 164 5.01 18.46 -5.75
CA ARG A 164 5.70 17.43 -6.56
C ARG A 164 6.99 17.97 -7.18
N LEU A 165 6.97 19.21 -7.70
CA LEU A 165 8.19 19.89 -8.20
C LEU A 165 9.27 20.07 -7.12
N PHE A 166 8.89 20.34 -5.86
CA PHE A 166 9.85 20.48 -4.75
C PHE A 166 10.33 19.16 -4.12
N LYS A 167 9.63 18.03 -4.35
CA LYS A 167 10.06 16.70 -3.89
C LYS A 167 11.17 16.08 -4.75
N GLY A 168 11.45 16.63 -5.93
CA GLY A 168 12.53 16.20 -6.82
C GLY A 168 13.96 16.37 -6.26
N LEU A 169 14.12 16.83 -5.02
CA LEU A 169 15.40 17.05 -4.36
C LEU A 169 15.84 15.89 -3.43
N SER A 170 15.03 14.84 -3.27
CA SER A 170 15.40 13.70 -2.40
C SER A 170 14.99 12.34 -2.99
N GLY A 171 15.77 11.87 -3.96
CA GLY A 171 15.76 10.47 -4.43
C GLY A 171 15.31 10.28 -5.87
N VAL A 172 15.76 9.18 -6.47
CA VAL A 172 15.30 8.73 -7.79
C VAL A 172 13.81 8.44 -7.69
N GLU A 173 12.97 9.14 -8.46
CA GLU A 173 11.53 8.88 -8.50
C GLU A 173 11.28 7.46 -9.01
N ASN A 174 10.76 6.61 -8.14
CA ASN A 174 10.38 5.25 -8.50
C ASN A 174 8.91 5.23 -8.93
N ILE A 175 8.68 4.88 -10.19
CA ILE A 175 7.34 4.80 -10.78
C ILE A 175 6.40 3.81 -10.06
N TYR A 176 6.97 2.82 -9.35
CA TYR A 176 6.22 1.81 -8.62
C TYR A 176 5.82 2.24 -7.19
N THR A 177 6.24 3.41 -6.72
CA THR A 177 6.00 3.88 -5.34
C THR A 177 5.66 5.38 -5.28
N GLN A 178 4.79 5.84 -6.18
CA GLN A 178 4.36 7.25 -6.25
C GLN A 178 3.26 7.58 -5.23
N HIS A 179 2.38 6.62 -4.96
CA HIS A 179 1.29 6.74 -3.99
C HIS A 179 1.84 6.99 -2.59
N THR A 180 1.10 7.80 -1.84
CA THR A 180 1.31 8.00 -0.40
C THR A 180 -0.03 7.92 0.29
N PRO A 181 -0.16 7.17 1.40
CA PRO A 181 -1.42 7.06 2.13
C PRO A 181 -1.93 8.43 2.60
N LEU A 182 -3.25 8.62 2.62
CA LEU A 182 -3.90 9.82 3.15
C LEU A 182 -3.41 10.17 4.57
N LEU A 183 -3.13 9.13 5.37
CA LEU A 183 -2.60 9.23 6.72
C LEU A 183 -1.35 10.13 6.80
N LYS A 184 -0.51 10.16 5.75
CA LYS A 184 0.68 11.01 5.71
C LYS A 184 0.32 12.49 5.82
N ASP A 185 -0.55 12.95 4.92
CA ASP A 185 -0.97 14.36 4.87
C ASP A 185 -1.71 14.71 6.17
N THR A 186 -2.57 13.83 6.66
CA THR A 186 -3.29 13.99 7.95
C THR A 186 -2.34 14.17 9.13
N LEU A 187 -1.32 13.31 9.26
CA LEU A 187 -0.34 13.40 10.36
C LEU A 187 0.55 14.63 10.24
N GLU A 188 0.99 14.97 9.02
CA GLU A 188 1.78 16.18 8.81
C GLU A 188 0.99 17.45 9.15
N ASP A 189 -0.29 17.52 8.77
CA ASP A 189 -1.16 18.65 9.11
C ASP A 189 -1.42 18.69 10.62
N LEU A 190 -1.59 17.56 11.30
CA LEU A 190 -1.70 17.50 12.76
C LEU A 190 -0.44 18.05 13.45
N ILE A 191 0.75 17.56 13.07
CA ILE A 191 2.03 17.99 13.65
C ILE A 191 2.26 19.49 13.44
N LYS A 192 1.83 20.02 12.29
CA LYS A 192 1.98 21.44 11.92
C LYS A 192 0.88 22.34 12.48
N GLY A 193 -0.14 21.78 13.16
CA GLY A 193 -1.30 22.53 13.66
C GLY A 193 -2.20 23.07 12.55
N LYS A 194 -2.29 22.35 11.42
CA LYS A 194 -3.08 22.69 10.23
C LYS A 194 -4.21 21.69 9.94
N LEU A 195 -4.40 20.71 10.83
CA LEU A 195 -5.45 19.72 10.67
C LEU A 195 -6.82 20.41 10.74
N ARG A 196 -7.69 20.12 9.78
CA ARG A 196 -8.99 20.78 9.67
C ARG A 196 -9.96 20.25 10.72
N GLU A 197 -10.37 21.11 11.66
CA GLU A 197 -11.27 20.74 12.77
C GLU A 197 -12.64 20.25 12.31
N ASN A 198 -13.17 20.77 11.18
CA ASN A 198 -14.44 20.31 10.64
C ASN A 198 -14.41 18.85 10.13
N LEU A 199 -13.22 18.34 9.77
CA LEU A 199 -13.01 16.95 9.38
C LEU A 199 -12.53 16.08 10.54
N TYR A 200 -11.83 16.70 11.51
CA TYR A 200 -11.24 16.02 12.66
C TYR A 200 -11.56 16.79 13.95
N PRO A 201 -12.82 16.75 14.42
CA PRO A 201 -13.23 17.50 15.61
C PRO A 201 -12.62 16.91 16.88
N THR A 202 -12.34 17.76 17.86
CA THR A 202 -11.90 17.35 19.20
C THR A 202 -13.09 16.94 20.06
N LEU A 203 -12.87 16.01 20.99
CA LEU A 203 -13.83 15.64 22.03
C LEU A 203 -13.25 16.05 23.38
N GLY A 204 -14.06 16.67 24.25
CA GLY A 204 -13.67 16.97 25.65
C GLY A 204 -13.41 18.44 25.99
N GLY A 205 -13.56 19.38 25.05
CA GLY A 205 -13.90 20.78 25.34
C GLY A 205 -12.90 21.63 26.13
N ASP A 206 -11.58 21.50 25.88
CA ASP A 206 -10.59 22.39 26.49
C ASP A 206 -9.87 23.24 25.43
N ASP A 207 -10.45 24.41 25.16
CA ASP A 207 -10.01 25.42 24.17
C ASP A 207 -8.59 25.98 24.43
N GLY A 208 -7.98 25.64 25.57
CA GLY A 208 -6.62 26.05 25.95
C GLY A 208 -5.47 25.22 25.35
N ALA A 209 -5.73 24.03 24.79
CA ALA A 209 -4.67 23.16 24.23
C ALA A 209 -4.34 23.43 22.75
N TYR A 210 -5.11 24.27 22.07
CA TYR A 210 -5.13 24.47 20.61
C TYR A 210 -3.85 25.06 20.00
N GLY A 211 -2.84 25.35 20.82
CA GLY A 211 -1.51 25.79 20.36
C GLY A 211 -0.38 24.79 20.59
N ARG A 212 -0.61 23.70 21.34
CA ARG A 212 0.45 22.74 21.66
C ARG A 212 0.52 21.67 20.58
N ARG A 213 1.62 21.67 19.84
CA ARG A 213 1.93 20.61 18.88
C ARG A 213 2.05 19.29 19.66
N PRO A 214 1.28 18.25 19.29
CA PRO A 214 1.32 16.98 20.00
C PRO A 214 2.70 16.34 19.84
N GLN A 215 3.27 15.88 20.95
CA GLN A 215 4.50 15.10 20.96
C GLN A 215 4.19 13.61 20.80
N ASP A 216 3.10 13.13 21.40
CA ASP A 216 2.69 11.74 21.32
C ASP A 216 1.36 11.63 20.58
N ILE A 217 1.34 10.84 19.53
CA ILE A 217 0.17 10.66 18.65
C ILE A 217 -0.15 9.18 18.57
N PHE A 218 -1.36 8.80 18.99
CA PHE A 218 -1.88 7.45 18.82
C PHE A 218 -2.89 7.48 17.68
N VAL A 219 -2.60 6.73 16.60
CA VAL A 219 -3.50 6.56 15.47
C VAL A 219 -4.16 5.19 15.59
N PHE A 220 -5.48 5.14 15.53
CA PHE A 220 -6.22 3.88 15.49
C PHE A 220 -7.12 3.82 14.26
N ILE A 221 -6.85 2.89 13.35
CA ILE A 221 -7.66 2.70 12.14
C ILE A 221 -8.73 1.63 12.40
N VAL A 222 -9.97 2.09 12.55
CA VAL A 222 -11.15 1.21 12.61
C VAL A 222 -11.39 0.64 11.21
N GLY A 223 -11.46 -0.68 11.09
CA GLY A 223 -11.47 -1.38 9.80
C GLY A 223 -10.08 -1.77 9.28
N GLY A 224 -9.06 -1.66 10.13
CA GLY A 224 -7.73 -2.21 9.90
C GLY A 224 -6.72 -1.24 9.29
N ALA A 225 -5.45 -1.39 9.65
CA ALA A 225 -4.32 -0.63 9.12
C ALA A 225 -3.53 -1.46 8.09
N THR A 226 -2.61 -0.83 7.36
CA THR A 226 -1.78 -1.50 6.34
C THR A 226 -0.29 -1.39 6.64
N TYR A 227 0.53 -2.26 6.04
CA TYR A 227 1.99 -2.14 6.13
C TYR A 227 2.55 -0.88 5.46
N GLU A 228 1.85 -0.33 4.44
CA GLU A 228 2.22 0.95 3.82
C GLU A 228 2.03 2.12 4.80
N GLU A 229 0.93 2.13 5.54
CA GLU A 229 0.68 3.13 6.61
C GLU A 229 1.68 2.98 7.76
N ALA A 230 2.03 1.74 8.14
CA ALA A 230 3.07 1.49 9.14
C ALA A 230 4.45 2.01 8.69
N GLN A 231 4.81 1.79 7.42
CA GLN A 231 6.03 2.37 6.83
C GLN A 231 5.97 3.90 6.84
N CYS A 232 4.82 4.49 6.49
CA CYS A 232 4.62 5.93 6.51
C CYS A 232 4.84 6.51 7.92
N VAL A 233 4.23 5.90 8.93
CA VAL A 233 4.38 6.29 10.34
C VAL A 233 5.84 6.18 10.79
N HIS A 234 6.53 5.10 10.41
CA HIS A 234 7.96 4.95 10.69
C HIS A 234 8.79 6.08 10.07
N GLN A 235 8.54 6.43 8.80
CA GLN A 235 9.25 7.53 8.12
C GLN A 235 8.98 8.88 8.77
N ILE A 236 7.75 9.15 9.22
CA ILE A 236 7.40 10.38 9.92
C ILE A 236 8.13 10.45 11.26
N ASN A 237 8.17 9.35 12.04
CA ASN A 237 8.93 9.29 13.29
C ASN A 237 10.43 9.58 13.10
N GLN A 238 11.02 9.15 11.97
CA GLN A 238 12.41 9.48 11.65
C GLN A 238 12.59 10.95 11.23
N THR A 239 11.58 11.52 10.56
CA THR A 239 11.63 12.90 10.05
C THR A 239 11.40 13.94 11.14
N TYR A 240 10.59 13.61 12.15
CA TYR A 240 10.21 14.52 13.25
C TYR A 240 10.65 13.94 14.60
N PRO A 241 11.93 14.08 15.01
CA PRO A 241 12.48 13.43 16.21
C PRO A 241 11.86 13.90 17.55
N GLY A 242 11.05 14.96 17.55
CA GLY A 242 10.27 15.42 18.71
C GLY A 242 8.83 14.91 18.76
N VAL A 243 8.44 14.04 17.81
CA VAL A 243 7.10 13.46 17.72
C VAL A 243 7.22 11.93 17.70
N ARG A 244 6.39 11.26 18.49
CA ARG A 244 6.28 9.81 18.58
C ARG A 244 4.88 9.40 18.15
N ILE A 245 4.81 8.63 17.08
CA ILE A 245 3.56 8.17 16.50
C ILE A 245 3.49 6.65 16.64
N VAL A 246 2.38 6.17 17.20
CA VAL A 246 2.05 4.74 17.28
C VAL A 246 0.82 4.49 16.43
N LEU A 247 0.93 3.56 15.48
CA LEU A 247 -0.18 3.10 14.65
C LEU A 247 -0.76 1.81 15.22
N GLY A 248 -2.07 1.80 15.39
CA GLY A 248 -2.87 0.61 15.64
C GLY A 248 -4.04 0.54 14.67
N GLY A 249 -4.70 -0.61 14.66
CA GLY A 249 -5.95 -0.83 13.95
C GLY A 249 -6.60 -2.11 14.47
N THR A 250 -7.84 -2.35 14.04
CA THR A 250 -8.55 -3.60 14.39
C THR A 250 -7.85 -4.85 13.85
N THR A 251 -7.12 -4.71 12.75
CA THR A 251 -6.32 -5.74 12.10
C THR A 251 -5.22 -5.10 11.23
N ILE A 252 -4.31 -5.90 10.66
CA ILE A 252 -3.37 -5.47 9.62
C ILE A 252 -3.76 -6.13 8.30
N HIS A 253 -4.20 -5.31 7.34
CA HIS A 253 -4.69 -5.76 6.06
C HIS A 253 -3.60 -5.84 4.98
N ASN A 254 -3.72 -6.90 4.17
CA ASN A 254 -3.38 -6.87 2.76
C ASN A 254 -4.66 -6.72 1.92
N SER A 255 -4.50 -6.54 0.61
CA SER A 255 -5.65 -6.36 -0.31
C SER A 255 -6.66 -7.51 -0.25
N THR A 256 -6.23 -8.77 -0.18
CA THR A 256 -7.13 -9.93 -0.07
C THR A 256 -7.99 -9.86 1.19
N SER A 257 -7.36 -9.64 2.35
CA SER A 257 -8.09 -9.55 3.62
C SER A 257 -9.05 -8.35 3.66
N PHE A 258 -8.69 -7.24 3.01
CA PHE A 258 -9.55 -6.07 2.93
C PHE A 258 -10.79 -6.32 2.07
N PHE A 259 -10.66 -7.00 0.92
CA PHE A 259 -11.83 -7.38 0.11
C PHE A 259 -12.79 -8.32 0.86
N GLU A 260 -12.28 -9.25 1.66
CA GLU A 260 -13.12 -10.12 2.49
C GLU A 260 -13.83 -9.33 3.61
N GLU A 261 -13.15 -8.35 4.23
CA GLU A 261 -13.79 -7.46 5.22
C GLU A 261 -14.90 -6.62 4.60
N VAL A 262 -14.64 -6.02 3.42
CA VAL A 262 -15.66 -5.28 2.66
C VAL A 262 -16.83 -6.19 2.30
N LYS A 263 -16.57 -7.42 1.84
CA LYS A 263 -17.62 -8.39 1.53
C LYS A 263 -18.47 -8.72 2.76
N ALA A 264 -17.85 -8.90 3.93
CA ALA A 264 -18.57 -9.15 5.19
C ALA A 264 -19.40 -7.92 5.60
N ALA A 265 -18.82 -6.72 5.53
CA ALA A 265 -19.51 -5.46 5.85
C ALA A 265 -20.70 -5.18 4.92
N MET A 266 -20.62 -5.63 3.66
CA MET A 266 -21.68 -5.46 2.66
C MET A 266 -22.72 -6.58 2.66
N GLN A 267 -22.61 -7.58 3.53
CA GLN A 267 -23.58 -8.67 3.62
C GLN A 267 -24.94 -8.15 4.09
N GLY A 268 -25.98 -8.33 3.27
CA GLY A 268 -27.34 -7.85 3.57
C GLY A 268 -27.55 -6.34 3.36
N VAL A 269 -26.51 -5.61 2.93
CA VAL A 269 -26.64 -4.18 2.61
C VAL A 269 -27.27 -4.01 1.24
N HIS A 270 -28.35 -3.24 1.16
CA HIS A 270 -29.00 -2.92 -0.10
C HIS A 270 -28.16 -1.94 -0.92
N ARG A 271 -27.69 -2.36 -2.10
CA ARG A 271 -27.04 -1.49 -3.08
C ARG A 271 -27.96 -0.33 -3.44
N THR A 272 -27.49 0.90 -3.30
CA THR A 272 -28.22 2.12 -3.65
C THR A 272 -27.47 2.89 -4.72
N HIS A 273 -26.17 3.04 -4.58
CA HIS A 273 -25.34 3.87 -5.47
C HIS A 273 -24.83 3.11 -6.69
N THR A 274 -24.71 1.79 -6.59
CA THR A 274 -24.24 0.92 -7.66
C THR A 274 -25.36 0.17 -8.39
N ARG A 275 -26.64 0.46 -8.13
CA ARG A 275 -27.79 -0.27 -8.74
C ARG A 275 -27.77 -0.33 -10.27
N HIS A 276 -27.20 0.69 -10.91
CA HIS A 276 -27.11 0.80 -12.36
C HIS A 276 -26.13 -0.21 -12.98
N ILE A 277 -25.20 -0.77 -12.17
CA ILE A 277 -24.27 -1.82 -12.58
C ILE A 277 -25.00 -3.16 -12.52
N ARG A 278 -25.60 -3.54 -13.65
CA ARG A 278 -26.38 -4.78 -13.80
C ARG A 278 -25.47 -6.01 -13.87
N ASN A 279 -26.07 -7.18 -13.60
CA ASN A 279 -25.45 -8.50 -13.78
C ASN A 279 -24.21 -8.77 -12.89
N VAL A 280 -24.11 -8.15 -11.72
CA VAL A 280 -23.08 -8.47 -10.72
C VAL A 280 -23.74 -8.82 -9.40
#